data_AF-A0A8X6X7E2-F1
#
_entry.id   AF-A0A8X6X7E2-F1
#
_cell.length_a   1.000
_cell.length_b   1.000
_cell.length_c   1.000
_cell.angle_alpha   90.00
_cell.angle_beta   90.00
_cell.angle_gamma   90.00
#
_symmetry.space_group_name_H-M   'P 1'
#
loop_
_entity.id
_entity.type
_entity.pdbx_description
1 polymer ?
#
loop_
_entity_poly.entity_id
_entity_poly.type
_entity_poly.pdbx_seq_one_letter_code
_entity_poly.pdbx_strand_id
1 'polypeptide(L)'
;MTSHYNLRSREKRFSVGDEVLILMPSSTHKLLNTWIGPAKLVKLTRPHSCLVQMEDDKETQPNTGIELNQMPDVLNSQQKHQLRKFLEHYEYIFRNRPGKANVKGHSVKVTADSLPKRLKSSYCSTKRS
;
A
#
# COMPACT_ATOMS: atom_id res chain seq x y z
N MET A 1 34.70 -11.59 14.62
CA MET A 1 33.82 -10.64 13.91
C MET A 1 32.78 -11.43 13.15
N THR A 2 31.66 -11.74 13.81
CA THR A 2 30.79 -12.86 13.43
C THR A 2 29.74 -12.38 12.42
N SER A 3 30.11 -12.29 11.14
CA SER A 3 29.18 -12.03 10.03
C SER A 3 28.40 -13.32 9.74
N HIS A 4 27.30 -13.53 10.46
CA HIS A 4 26.45 -14.72 10.32
C HIS A 4 25.08 -14.40 9.71
N TYR A 5 24.92 -13.20 9.14
CA TYR A 5 23.68 -12.84 8.47
C TYR A 5 23.51 -13.70 7.21
N ASN A 6 22.33 -14.27 7.01
CA ASN A 6 21.98 -15.08 5.84
C ASN A 6 22.82 -16.35 5.59
N LEU A 7 23.57 -16.87 6.58
CA LEU A 7 24.45 -18.05 6.39
C LEU A 7 23.71 -19.30 5.85
N ARG A 8 22.41 -19.39 6.10
CA ARG A 8 21.52 -20.47 5.64
C ARG A 8 20.47 -20.00 4.65
N SER A 9 20.52 -18.73 4.23
CA SER A 9 19.60 -18.22 3.22
C SER A 9 19.93 -18.86 1.89
N ARG A 10 18.89 -19.32 1.20
CA ARG A 10 18.99 -19.85 -0.16
C ARG A 10 18.18 -18.96 -1.09
N GLU A 11 18.64 -18.83 -2.32
CA GLU A 11 17.85 -18.18 -3.36
C GLU A 11 16.53 -18.92 -3.52
N LYS A 12 15.41 -18.20 -3.36
CA LYS A 12 14.08 -18.74 -3.56
C LYS A 12 13.66 -18.50 -5.01
N ARG A 13 13.46 -19.58 -5.76
CA ARG A 13 12.97 -19.55 -7.13
C ARG A 13 11.49 -19.89 -7.13
N PHE A 14 10.76 -19.25 -8.01
CA PHE A 14 9.32 -19.44 -8.18
C PHE A 14 9.01 -19.72 -9.64
N SER A 15 7.94 -20.46 -9.89
CA SER A 15 7.41 -20.73 -11.21
C SER A 15 6.10 -19.99 -11.41
N VAL A 16 5.76 -19.71 -12.67
CA VAL A 16 4.44 -19.17 -13.01
C VAL A 16 3.37 -20.18 -12.58
N GLY A 17 2.35 -19.71 -11.87
CA GLY A 17 1.31 -20.53 -11.26
C GLY A 17 1.50 -20.81 -9.76
N ASP A 18 2.67 -20.53 -9.18
CA ASP A 18 2.90 -20.73 -7.74
C ASP A 18 2.03 -19.79 -6.89
N GLU A 19 1.51 -20.31 -5.79
CA GLU A 19 0.82 -19.52 -4.77
C GLU A 19 1.82 -18.99 -3.74
N VAL A 20 1.89 -17.67 -3.59
CA VAL A 20 2.90 -16.99 -2.79
C VAL A 20 2.29 -15.96 -1.82
N LEU A 21 2.92 -15.78 -0.67
CA LEU A 21 2.58 -14.72 0.28
C LEU A 21 3.37 -13.44 -0.04
N ILE A 22 2.71 -12.30 0.06
CA ILE A 22 3.28 -10.98 -0.20
C ILE A 22 3.41 -10.24 1.13
N LEU A 23 4.60 -9.75 1.45
CA LEU A 23 4.80 -8.90 2.62
C LEU A 23 4.58 -7.44 2.24
N MET A 24 3.47 -6.85 2.71
CA MET A 24 3.13 -5.45 2.47
C MET A 24 3.56 -4.55 3.63
N PRO A 25 4.21 -3.40 3.35
CA PRO A 25 4.56 -2.42 4.37
C PRO A 25 3.32 -1.62 4.79
N SER A 26 2.60 -2.12 5.78
CA SER A 26 1.44 -1.44 6.38
C SER A 26 1.83 -0.32 7.35
N SER A 27 3.11 -0.24 7.74
CA SER A 27 3.65 0.77 8.65
C SER A 27 5.07 1.17 8.25
N THR A 28 5.50 2.36 8.70
CA THR A 28 6.92 2.77 8.66
C THR A 28 7.81 1.85 9.49
N HIS A 29 7.25 1.16 10.50
CA HIS A 29 7.97 0.22 11.33
C HIS A 29 7.95 -1.20 10.74
N LYS A 30 9.12 -1.69 10.29
CA LYS A 30 9.26 -2.97 9.56
C LYS A 30 8.67 -4.19 10.27
N LEU A 31 8.62 -4.20 11.61
CA LEU A 31 8.06 -5.33 12.36
C LEU A 31 6.53 -5.41 12.30
N LEU A 32 5.87 -4.32 11.89
CA LEU A 32 4.41 -4.24 11.78
C LEU A 32 3.92 -4.55 10.36
N ASN A 33 4.81 -4.93 9.44
CA ASN A 33 4.44 -5.31 8.08
C ASN A 33 3.51 -6.53 8.07
N THR A 34 2.60 -6.56 7.11
CA THR A 34 1.51 -7.54 7.06
C THR A 34 1.70 -8.51 5.89
N TRP A 35 1.53 -9.81 6.13
CA TRP A 35 1.49 -10.81 5.07
C TRP A 35 0.10 -10.88 4.45
N ILE A 36 0.04 -10.89 3.12
CA ILE A 36 -1.20 -10.94 2.31
C ILE A 36 -1.10 -12.09 1.30
N GLY A 37 -2.24 -12.71 0.99
CA GLY A 37 -2.33 -13.80 0.02
C GLY A 37 -2.41 -15.17 0.71
N PRO A 38 -2.67 -16.23 -0.05
CA PRO A 38 -1.93 -16.62 -1.25
C PRO A 38 -2.29 -15.83 -2.51
N ALA A 39 -1.27 -15.41 -3.26
CA ALA A 39 -1.39 -14.76 -4.56
C ALA A 39 -0.76 -15.64 -5.64
N LYS A 40 -1.38 -15.71 -6.81
CA LYS A 40 -0.87 -16.53 -7.93
C LYS A 40 0.20 -15.76 -8.70
N LEU A 41 1.36 -16.37 -8.88
CA LEU A 41 2.43 -15.76 -9.66
C LEU A 41 2.12 -15.83 -11.15
N VAL A 42 1.90 -14.68 -11.79
CA VAL A 42 1.54 -14.59 -13.21
C VAL A 42 2.77 -14.53 -14.10
N LYS A 43 3.79 -13.79 -13.68
CA LYS A 43 4.96 -13.55 -14.53
C LYS A 43 6.21 -13.24 -13.73
N LEU A 44 7.34 -13.79 -14.14
CA LEU A 44 8.66 -13.38 -13.69
C LEU A 44 9.16 -12.24 -14.60
N THR A 45 9.38 -11.05 -14.03
CA THR A 45 9.81 -9.87 -14.80
C THR A 45 11.32 -9.69 -14.72
N ARG A 46 11.91 -9.92 -13.54
CA ARG A 46 13.33 -9.81 -13.24
C ARG A 46 13.74 -10.94 -12.30
N PRO A 47 15.04 -11.21 -12.07
CA PRO A 47 15.48 -12.28 -11.16
C PRO A 47 14.87 -12.22 -9.75
N HIS A 48 14.54 -11.02 -9.27
CA HIS A 48 13.92 -10.81 -7.95
C HIS A 48 12.64 -9.94 -8.03
N SER A 49 11.96 -9.95 -9.18
CA SER A 49 10.69 -9.22 -9.34
C SER A 49 9.71 -10.06 -10.13
N CYS A 50 8.55 -10.30 -9.52
CA CYS A 50 7.44 -11.02 -10.14
C CYS A 50 6.19 -10.16 -10.13
N LEU A 51 5.31 -10.44 -11.07
CA LEU A 51 3.93 -9.98 -11.08
C LEU A 51 3.08 -11.10 -10.48
N VAL A 52 2.30 -10.72 -9.49
CA VAL A 52 1.40 -11.60 -8.76
C VAL A 52 -0.01 -11.08 -8.98
N GLN A 53 -0.92 -12.01 -9.25
CA GLN A 53 -2.35 -11.77 -9.28
C GLN A 53 -2.86 -12.17 -7.90
N MET A 54 -3.25 -11.16 -7.13
CA MET A 54 -4.10 -11.40 -5.98
C MET A 54 -5.49 -11.70 -6.55
N GLU A 55 -6.16 -12.70 -5.99
CA GLU A 55 -7.60 -12.81 -6.20
C GLU A 55 -8.17 -11.58 -5.52
N ASP A 56 -8.46 -10.54 -6.30
CA ASP A 56 -9.22 -9.40 -5.80
C ASP A 56 -10.44 -10.00 -5.11
N ASP A 57 -10.64 -9.69 -3.82
CA ASP A 57 -11.96 -9.81 -3.21
C ASP A 57 -12.91 -9.21 -4.23
N LYS A 58 -13.69 -10.10 -4.88
CA LYS A 58 -14.40 -9.87 -6.14
C LYS A 58 -14.57 -8.38 -6.38
N GLU A 59 -13.87 -7.83 -7.39
CA GLU A 59 -13.94 -6.41 -7.78
C GLU A 59 -15.04 -5.74 -7.00
N THR A 60 -14.73 -5.11 -5.86
CA THR A 60 -15.72 -4.24 -5.22
C THR A 60 -16.25 -3.45 -6.38
N GLN A 61 -17.53 -3.69 -6.68
CA GLN A 61 -18.21 -3.12 -7.83
C GLN A 61 -17.78 -1.66 -7.91
N PRO A 62 -17.70 -1.04 -9.11
CA PRO A 62 -17.41 0.39 -9.23
C PRO A 62 -18.05 1.09 -8.04
N ASN A 63 -17.30 1.94 -7.32
CA ASN A 63 -17.65 2.55 -6.03
C ASN A 63 -18.96 3.40 -6.04
N THR A 64 -19.87 3.11 -6.97
CA THR A 64 -21.32 3.30 -6.98
C THR A 64 -22.07 2.57 -5.87
N GLY A 65 -21.43 1.64 -5.14
CA GLY A 65 -22.08 0.84 -4.11
C GLY A 65 -21.58 1.15 -2.70
N ILE A 66 -21.81 2.35 -2.18
CA ILE A 66 -22.09 2.40 -0.74
C ILE A 66 -23.36 1.57 -0.60
N GLU A 67 -23.27 0.35 -0.09
CA GLU A 67 -24.46 -0.39 0.31
C GLU A 67 -25.10 0.36 1.49
N LEU A 68 -25.92 1.36 1.16
CA LEU A 68 -26.83 2.06 2.08
C LEU A 68 -27.85 1.13 2.74
N ASN A 69 -27.86 -0.13 2.30
CA ASN A 69 -28.63 -1.24 2.82
C ASN A 69 -27.87 -2.01 3.93
N GLN A 70 -26.54 -1.89 4.04
CA GLN A 70 -25.74 -2.47 5.13
C GLN A 70 -25.44 -1.49 6.27
N MET A 71 -25.79 -0.21 6.11
CA MET A 71 -25.64 0.76 7.18
C MET A 71 -26.69 0.46 8.27
N PRO A 72 -26.30 0.33 9.55
CA PRO A 72 -27.29 0.20 10.63
C PRO A 72 -28.24 1.39 10.56
N ASP A 73 -29.45 1.21 11.09
CA ASP A 73 -30.67 2.03 11.00
C ASP A 73 -30.56 3.52 11.41
N VAL A 74 -29.35 4.08 11.42
CA VAL A 74 -28.92 5.40 11.87
C VAL A 74 -29.36 6.52 10.92
N LEU A 75 -29.66 6.21 9.65
CA LEU A 75 -30.06 7.22 8.64
C LEU A 75 -31.51 7.01 8.19
N ASN A 76 -32.31 8.06 8.26
CA ASN A 76 -33.67 8.04 7.74
C ASN A 76 -33.70 8.07 6.19
N SER A 77 -34.86 7.72 5.62
CA SER A 77 -35.04 7.63 4.16
C SER A 77 -34.67 8.91 3.40
N GLN A 78 -34.90 10.07 4.01
CA GLN A 78 -34.59 11.36 3.41
C GLN A 78 -33.08 11.62 3.39
N GLN A 79 -32.38 11.33 4.48
CA GLN A 79 -30.92 11.46 4.56
C GLN A 79 -30.23 10.52 3.56
N LYS A 80 -30.73 9.28 3.44
CA LYS A 80 -30.24 8.32 2.43
C LYS A 80 -30.45 8.84 1.01
N HIS A 81 -31.56 9.53 0.74
CA HIS A 81 -31.82 10.13 -0.57
C HIS A 81 -30.88 11.31 -0.87
N GLN A 82 -30.68 12.21 0.11
CA GLN A 82 -29.75 13.33 -0.02
C GLN A 82 -28.31 12.86 -0.28
N LEU A 83 -27.87 11.84 0.44
CA LEU A 83 -26.53 11.27 0.29
C LEU A 83 -26.34 10.61 -1.08
N ARG A 84 -27.33 9.83 -1.55
CA ARG A 84 -27.28 9.22 -2.90
C ARG A 84 -27.12 10.29 -3.98
N LYS A 85 -27.97 11.32 -3.95
CA LYS A 85 -27.92 12.42 -4.91
C LYS A 85 -26.55 13.10 -4.93
N PHE A 86 -25.91 13.26 -3.78
CA PHE A 86 -24.58 13.87 -3.68
C PHE A 86 -23.48 12.99 -4.27
N LEU A 87 -23.48 11.69 -3.95
CA LEU A 87 -22.48 10.74 -4.45
C LEU A 87 -22.57 10.55 -5.96
N GLU A 88 -23.79 10.52 -6.52
CA GLU A 88 -24.02 10.48 -7.96
C GLU A 88 -23.50 11.75 -8.64
N HIS A 89 -23.75 12.93 -8.05
CA HIS A 89 -23.30 14.20 -8.62
C HIS A 89 -21.78 14.35 -8.64
N TYR A 90 -21.09 13.86 -7.60
CA TYR A 90 -19.63 13.98 -7.45
C TYR A 90 -18.89 12.68 -7.76
N GLU A 91 -19.49 11.77 -8.53
CA GLU A 91 -18.92 10.47 -8.88
C GLU A 91 -17.47 10.61 -9.37
N TYR A 92 -17.20 11.61 -10.21
CA TYR A 92 -15.87 11.90 -10.75
C TYR A 92 -14.78 12.13 -9.68
N ILE A 93 -15.10 12.78 -8.57
CA ILE A 93 -14.14 13.05 -7.47
C ILE A 93 -13.76 11.76 -6.74
N PHE A 94 -14.72 10.85 -6.60
CA PHE A 94 -14.54 9.57 -5.91
C PHE A 94 -14.11 8.43 -6.83
N ARG A 95 -13.83 8.71 -8.10
CA ARG A 95 -13.19 7.72 -8.98
C ARG A 95 -11.77 7.48 -8.47
N ASN A 96 -11.41 6.21 -8.27
CA ASN A 96 -10.02 5.76 -8.04
C ASN A 96 -9.13 5.92 -9.29
N ARG A 97 -9.36 6.96 -10.09
CA ARG A 97 -8.50 7.39 -11.18
C ARG A 97 -7.76 8.63 -10.67
N PRO A 98 -6.55 8.46 -10.10
CA PRO A 98 -5.76 9.62 -9.69
C PRO A 98 -5.60 10.56 -10.89
N GLY A 99 -5.88 11.84 -10.67
CA GLY A 99 -5.57 12.86 -11.68
C GLY A 99 -4.08 12.85 -12.01
N LYS A 100 -3.73 13.11 -13.28
CA LYS A 100 -2.32 13.27 -13.67
C LYS A 100 -1.79 14.53 -12.99
N ALA A 101 -1.05 14.38 -11.90
CA ALA A 101 -0.36 15.49 -11.28
C ALA A 101 0.70 16.03 -12.26
N ASN A 102 0.56 17.29 -12.70
CA ASN A 102 1.57 17.95 -13.52
C ASN A 102 2.72 18.42 -12.62
N VAL A 103 3.45 17.46 -12.07
CA VAL A 103 4.61 17.71 -11.22
C VAL A 103 5.80 17.93 -12.16
N LYS A 104 6.34 19.15 -12.21
CA LYS A 104 7.66 19.37 -12.82
C LYS A 104 8.65 18.47 -12.09
N GLY A 105 9.24 17.51 -12.79
CA GLY A 105 10.21 16.59 -12.22
C GLY A 105 11.35 17.38 -11.59
N HIS A 106 11.53 17.25 -10.28
CA HIS A 106 12.73 17.70 -9.60
C HIS A 106 13.77 16.58 -9.70
N SER A 107 14.87 16.83 -10.41
CA SER A 107 16.03 15.95 -10.38
C SER A 107 16.81 16.21 -9.10
N VAL A 108 16.75 15.29 -8.14
CA VAL A 108 17.69 15.26 -7.01
C VAL A 108 19.05 14.88 -7.59
N LYS A 109 19.95 15.85 -7.74
CA LYS A 109 21.34 15.57 -8.12
C LYS A 109 22.01 14.87 -6.93
N VAL A 110 22.26 13.58 -7.07
CA VAL A 110 23.15 12.86 -6.16
C VAL A 110 24.57 13.16 -6.63
N THR A 111 25.12 14.29 -6.17
CA THR A 111 26.55 14.53 -6.33
C THR A 111 27.29 13.50 -5.46
N ALA A 112 28.34 12.87 -5.97
CA ALA A 112 29.13 11.89 -5.20
C ALA A 112 29.68 12.46 -3.87
N ASP A 113 29.74 13.79 -3.80
CA ASP A 113 30.22 14.58 -2.67
C ASP A 113 29.17 14.76 -1.56
N SER A 114 27.93 14.29 -1.77
CA SER A 114 26.88 14.36 -0.75
C SER A 114 27.10 13.30 0.33
N LEU A 115 27.90 13.62 1.33
CA LEU A 115 28.02 12.80 2.53
C LEU A 115 26.67 12.77 3.26
N PRO A 116 26.12 11.58 3.58
CA PRO A 116 24.86 11.49 4.32
C PRO A 116 25.02 12.18 5.67
N LYS A 117 24.28 13.28 5.87
CA LYS A 117 24.33 14.05 7.11
C LYS A 117 23.61 13.27 8.20
N ARG A 118 24.36 12.48 8.97
CA ARG A 118 23.84 11.79 10.16
C ARG A 118 23.45 12.84 11.20
N LEU A 119 22.18 13.22 11.23
CA LEU A 119 21.63 14.01 12.33
C LEU A 119 21.67 13.16 13.60
N LYS A 120 22.27 13.71 14.66
CA LYS A 120 22.24 13.05 15.97
C LYS A 120 20.80 13.04 16.46
N SER A 121 20.35 11.91 16.99
CA SER A 121 19.12 11.84 17.78
C SER A 121 19.19 12.91 18.88
N SER A 122 18.32 13.92 18.83
CA SER A 122 18.08 14.75 20.00
C SER A 122 17.30 13.90 20.99
N TYR A 123 17.97 13.44 22.05
CA TYR A 123 17.28 12.90 23.21
C TYR A 123 16.33 13.96 23.76
N CYS A 124 15.02 13.73 23.63
CA CYS A 124 14.04 14.47 24.41
C CYS A 124 14.07 13.88 25.82
N SER A 125 14.81 14.52 26.72
CA SER A 125 14.74 14.20 28.14
C SER A 125 13.46 14.83 28.69
N THR A 126 12.43 14.01 28.92
CA THR A 126 11.32 14.41 29.78
C THR A 126 11.87 14.56 31.19
N LYS A 127 12.12 15.79 31.65
CA LYS A 127 12.28 16.05 33.08
C LYS A 127 10.94 15.70 33.74
N ARG A 128 10.92 14.59 34.49
CA ARG A 128 9.94 14.39 35.55
C ARG A 128 10.48 15.10 36.78
N SER A 129 9.86 16.21 37.13
CA SER A 129 9.89 16.89 38.43
C SER A 129 8.75 17.88 38.46
#